data_AF-A0A4Y9ZRP5-F1
#
_entry.id   AF-A0A4Y9ZRP5-F1
#
_cell.length_a   1.000
_cell.length_b   1.000
_cell.length_c   1.000
_cell.angle_alpha   90.00
_cell.angle_beta   90.00
_cell.angle_gamma   90.00
#
_symmetry.space_group_name_H-M   'P 1'
#
loop_
_entity.id
_entity.type
_entity.pdbx_description
1 polymer ?
#
loop_
_entity_poly.entity_id
_entity_poly.type
_entity_poly.pdbx_seq_one_letter_code
_entity_poly.pdbx_strand_id
1 'polypeptide(L)'
;MTTSPATSAPAPVPVAAKATSPKDAKAAARQRFVDAFEVIREELIDTFREQRMPAEAIEWYKRNLAYNVPGGKLNRGMSVVDTVQILKGRELTQDEYFKAAVLGWCVEFVRVSSLVDSYPADAAQLQAYFLVADDLMDSSVTRRGQPCWYRVESVGNIAINDGMMLQSCLFTLIKKHFRTEPYYVHLLELYHDITYKTEMGQLVDLITAPEDKVDLSKFSLDHHSTIVKYKTAFYSFYLPVALAMRMCLVPEVANPTPANPDPYQLAMDILIPLGEYFQVQDDYLDYAGTPEQIGK
;
A
#
# COMPACT_ATOMS: atom_id res chain seq x y z
N MET A 1 35.46 22.95 -8.38
CA MET A 1 34.03 23.33 -8.52
C MET A 1 33.31 22.13 -9.12
N THR A 2 32.40 21.51 -8.37
CA THR A 2 31.63 20.34 -8.81
C THR A 2 30.26 20.79 -9.28
N THR A 3 29.95 20.55 -10.55
CA THR A 3 28.62 20.82 -11.12
C THR A 3 27.61 19.79 -10.62
N SER A 4 26.57 20.23 -9.91
CA SER A 4 25.43 19.38 -9.60
C SER A 4 24.75 18.90 -10.89
N PRO A 5 24.29 17.63 -10.97
CA PRO A 5 23.39 17.22 -12.04
C PRO A 5 22.08 18.01 -11.90
N ALA A 6 21.53 18.49 -13.02
CA ALA A 6 20.23 19.13 -13.03
C ALA A 6 19.15 18.07 -12.82
N THR A 7 18.36 18.20 -11.76
CA THR A 7 17.14 17.42 -11.56
C THR A 7 16.15 17.74 -12.68
N SER A 8 15.87 16.78 -13.56
CA SER A 8 14.75 16.87 -14.49
C SER A 8 13.44 17.01 -13.69
N ALA A 9 12.56 17.91 -14.13
CA ALA A 9 11.20 17.95 -13.60
C ALA A 9 10.47 16.65 -13.99
N PRO A 10 9.62 16.08 -13.12
CA PRO A 10 8.86 14.89 -13.44
C PRO A 10 7.90 15.16 -14.61
N ALA A 11 7.64 14.13 -15.42
CA ALA A 11 6.72 14.24 -16.55
C ALA A 11 5.30 14.60 -16.04
N PRO A 12 4.60 15.55 -16.67
CA PRO A 12 3.29 15.98 -16.20
C PRO A 12 2.25 14.87 -16.39
N VAL A 13 1.73 14.34 -15.28
CA VAL A 13 0.59 13.39 -15.28
C VAL A 13 -0.58 13.98 -16.10
N PRO A 14 -1.25 13.21 -16.97
CA PRO A 14 -2.39 13.69 -17.76
C PRO A 14 -3.46 14.40 -16.92
N VAL A 15 -3.99 15.51 -17.45
CA VAL A 15 -5.13 16.20 -16.85
C VAL A 15 -6.40 15.47 -17.27
N ALA A 16 -7.09 14.87 -16.30
CA ALA A 16 -8.34 14.15 -16.55
C ALA A 16 -9.44 15.08 -17.12
N ALA A 17 -10.18 14.60 -18.12
CA ALA A 17 -11.31 15.34 -18.69
C ALA A 17 -12.45 15.52 -17.67
N LYS A 18 -13.21 16.61 -17.78
CA LYS A 18 -14.36 16.87 -16.91
C LYS A 18 -15.44 15.79 -17.08
N ALA A 19 -15.66 15.02 -16.02
CA ALA A 19 -16.63 13.93 -15.99
C ALA A 19 -18.09 14.43 -16.01
N THR A 20 -18.95 13.66 -16.68
CA THR A 20 -20.38 13.96 -16.88
C THR A 20 -21.30 13.28 -15.87
N SER A 21 -20.83 12.27 -15.14
CA SER A 21 -21.57 11.60 -14.06
C SER A 21 -20.66 11.18 -12.90
N PRO A 22 -21.21 10.84 -11.71
CA PRO A 22 -20.41 10.37 -10.57
C PRO A 22 -19.65 9.06 -10.86
N LYS A 23 -20.17 8.20 -11.74
CA LYS A 23 -19.50 6.96 -12.15
C LYS A 23 -18.28 7.26 -13.03
N ASP A 24 -18.44 8.19 -13.96
CA ASP A 24 -17.35 8.66 -14.84
C ASP A 24 -16.27 9.38 -14.02
N ALA A 25 -16.66 10.15 -13.00
CA ALA A 25 -15.74 10.84 -12.10
C ALA A 25 -14.86 9.85 -11.32
N LYS A 26 -15.44 8.77 -10.78
CA LYS A 26 -14.68 7.71 -10.10
C LYS A 26 -13.75 6.96 -11.05
N ALA A 27 -14.19 6.70 -12.29
CA ALA A 27 -13.35 6.09 -13.32
C ALA A 27 -12.17 6.99 -13.71
N ALA A 28 -12.41 8.29 -13.93
CA ALA A 28 -11.39 9.28 -14.27
C ALA A 28 -10.39 9.52 -13.13
N ALA A 29 -10.83 9.54 -11.87
CA ALA A 29 -9.96 9.63 -10.71
C ALA A 29 -9.03 8.41 -10.59
N ARG A 30 -9.57 7.19 -10.77
CA ARG A 30 -8.77 5.96 -10.82
C ARG A 30 -7.79 5.96 -11.98
N GLN A 31 -8.20 6.43 -13.16
CA GLN A 31 -7.30 6.50 -14.32
C GLN A 31 -6.14 7.47 -14.06
N ARG A 32 -6.40 8.69 -13.60
CA ARG A 32 -5.35 9.68 -13.26
C ARG A 32 -4.37 9.15 -12.21
N PHE A 33 -4.84 8.33 -11.26
CA PHE A 33 -3.99 7.67 -10.26
C PHE A 33 -3.13 6.58 -10.90
N VAL A 34 -3.67 5.77 -11.84
CA VAL A 34 -2.91 4.79 -12.64
C VAL A 34 -1.91 5.48 -13.59
N ASP A 35 -2.25 6.61 -14.19
CA ASP A 35 -1.33 7.37 -15.06
C ASP A 35 -0.11 7.88 -14.26
N ALA A 36 -0.28 8.17 -12.96
CA ALA A 36 0.83 8.50 -12.07
C ALA A 36 1.74 7.28 -11.78
N PHE A 37 1.22 6.05 -11.80
CA PHE A 37 2.05 4.84 -11.67
C PHE A 37 3.03 4.68 -12.83
N GLU A 38 2.62 5.00 -14.06
CA GLU A 38 3.52 4.89 -15.23
C GLU A 38 4.74 5.81 -15.08
N VAL A 39 4.54 7.03 -14.57
CA VAL A 39 5.63 7.96 -14.23
C VAL A 39 6.49 7.38 -13.11
N ILE A 40 5.88 6.95 -12.01
CA ILE A 40 6.57 6.37 -10.83
C ILE A 40 7.38 5.11 -11.20
N ARG A 41 6.87 4.26 -12.11
CA ARG A 41 7.54 3.04 -12.56
C ARG A 41 8.77 3.37 -13.40
N GLU A 42 8.66 4.24 -14.40
CA GLU A 42 9.84 4.64 -15.18
C GLU A 42 10.84 5.42 -14.33
N GLU A 43 10.40 6.22 -13.35
CA GLU A 43 11.28 6.85 -12.37
C GLU A 43 12.06 5.86 -11.50
N LEU A 44 11.47 4.72 -11.15
CA LEU A 44 12.14 3.63 -10.43
C LEU A 44 13.12 2.89 -11.34
N ILE A 45 12.74 2.64 -12.60
CA ILE A 45 13.62 2.02 -13.60
C ILE A 45 14.80 2.94 -13.93
N ASP A 46 14.63 4.26 -13.93
CA ASP A 46 15.71 5.22 -14.10
C ASP A 46 16.80 5.06 -13.02
N THR A 47 16.44 4.69 -11.78
CA THR A 47 17.48 4.41 -10.76
C THR A 47 18.34 3.18 -11.11
N PHE A 48 17.77 2.17 -11.77
CA PHE A 48 18.54 1.03 -12.30
C PHE A 48 19.43 1.47 -13.48
N ARG A 49 18.93 2.35 -14.36
CA ARG A 49 19.70 2.93 -15.48
C ARG A 49 20.88 3.78 -14.96
N GLU A 50 20.66 4.59 -13.92
CA GLU A 50 21.69 5.39 -13.23
C GLU A 50 22.80 4.53 -12.62
N GLN A 51 22.44 3.43 -11.94
CA GLN A 51 23.40 2.46 -11.39
C GLN A 51 24.02 1.53 -12.45
N ARG A 52 23.67 1.71 -13.75
CA ARG A 52 24.16 0.91 -14.88
C ARG A 52 23.87 -0.59 -14.74
N MET A 53 22.71 -0.94 -14.20
CA MET A 53 22.26 -2.33 -14.08
C MET A 53 22.10 -2.99 -15.46
N PRO A 54 22.29 -4.32 -15.57
CA PRO A 54 22.03 -5.07 -16.80
C PRO A 54 20.60 -4.88 -17.33
N ALA A 55 20.44 -4.90 -18.65
CA ALA A 55 19.13 -4.73 -19.29
C ALA A 55 18.11 -5.81 -18.87
N GLU A 56 18.58 -7.04 -18.65
CA GLU A 56 17.80 -8.15 -18.08
C GLU A 56 17.25 -7.85 -16.68
N ALA A 57 18.03 -7.19 -15.81
CA ALA A 57 17.60 -6.80 -14.46
C ALA A 57 16.61 -5.62 -14.50
N ILE A 58 16.79 -4.71 -15.45
CA ILE A 58 15.85 -3.60 -15.73
C ILE A 58 14.48 -4.15 -16.15
N GLU A 59 14.43 -5.04 -17.13
CA GLU A 59 13.16 -5.61 -17.63
C GLU A 59 12.55 -6.61 -16.62
N TRP A 60 13.36 -7.32 -15.83
CA TRP A 60 12.86 -8.12 -14.70
C TRP A 60 12.15 -7.24 -13.66
N TYR A 61 12.82 -6.17 -13.20
CA TYR A 61 12.24 -5.27 -12.20
C TYR A 61 10.99 -4.55 -12.73
N LYS A 62 10.99 -4.15 -14.00
CA LYS A 62 9.80 -3.65 -14.70
C LYS A 62 8.65 -4.66 -14.72
N ARG A 63 8.92 -5.95 -14.99
CA ARG A 63 7.92 -7.04 -14.93
C ARG A 63 7.39 -7.26 -13.52
N ASN A 64 8.26 -7.32 -12.50
CA ASN A 64 7.86 -7.41 -11.09
C ASN A 64 6.91 -6.24 -10.71
N LEU A 65 7.31 -4.99 -10.97
CA LEU A 65 6.49 -3.80 -10.72
C LEU A 65 5.13 -3.88 -11.44
N ALA A 66 5.12 -4.27 -12.72
CA ALA A 66 3.89 -4.34 -13.52
C ALA A 66 2.95 -5.51 -13.15
N TYR A 67 3.47 -6.58 -12.53
CA TYR A 67 2.69 -7.75 -12.11
C TYR A 67 2.12 -7.56 -10.69
N ASN A 68 2.99 -7.18 -9.75
CA ASN A 68 2.67 -7.17 -8.32
C ASN A 68 1.97 -5.87 -7.86
N VAL A 69 2.09 -4.75 -8.58
CA VAL A 69 1.57 -3.45 -8.10
C VAL A 69 0.19 -3.10 -8.71
N PRO A 70 0.01 -2.89 -10.03
CA PRO A 70 -1.29 -2.52 -10.60
C PRO A 70 -2.21 -3.74 -10.81
N GLY A 71 -3.23 -3.95 -9.98
CA GLY A 71 -4.06 -5.16 -10.14
C GLY A 71 -5.43 -5.22 -9.43
N GLY A 72 -6.10 -4.09 -9.17
CA GLY A 72 -7.35 -4.11 -8.40
C GLY A 72 -7.93 -2.73 -8.04
N LYS A 73 -8.53 -2.62 -6.84
CA LYS A 73 -9.38 -1.48 -6.44
C LYS A 73 -8.65 -0.15 -6.22
N LEU A 74 -7.39 -0.16 -5.76
CA LEU A 74 -6.56 1.02 -5.46
C LEU A 74 -7.12 1.93 -4.33
N ASN A 75 -8.00 1.41 -3.48
CA ASN A 75 -8.72 2.19 -2.47
C ASN A 75 -7.79 2.84 -1.42
N ARG A 76 -6.65 2.22 -1.07
CA ARG A 76 -5.74 2.74 -0.03
C ARG A 76 -4.84 3.83 -0.60
N GLY A 77 -4.39 3.67 -1.85
CA GLY A 77 -3.62 4.69 -2.54
C GLY A 77 -4.44 5.93 -2.91
N MET A 78 -5.66 5.72 -3.43
CA MET A 78 -6.58 6.83 -3.73
C MET A 78 -7.04 7.56 -2.46
N SER A 79 -7.25 6.86 -1.33
CA SER A 79 -7.70 7.53 -0.10
C SER A 79 -6.66 8.51 0.48
N VAL A 80 -5.36 8.35 0.19
CA VAL A 80 -4.36 9.39 0.50
C VAL A 80 -4.71 10.68 -0.26
N VAL A 81 -4.96 10.58 -1.57
CA VAL A 81 -5.29 11.73 -2.43
C VAL A 81 -6.60 12.38 -2.01
N ASP A 82 -7.65 11.57 -1.79
CA ASP A 82 -8.95 12.05 -1.32
C ASP A 82 -8.82 12.77 0.03
N THR A 83 -8.04 12.22 0.97
CA THR A 83 -7.82 12.83 2.29
C THR A 83 -7.03 14.12 2.21
N VAL A 84 -5.99 14.21 1.36
CA VAL A 84 -5.27 15.48 1.13
C VAL A 84 -6.22 16.52 0.52
N GLN A 85 -7.09 16.15 -0.42
CA GLN A 85 -8.07 17.07 -1.00
C GLN A 85 -9.11 17.55 0.03
N ILE A 86 -9.60 16.66 0.89
CA ILE A 86 -10.53 17.00 1.99
C ILE A 86 -9.85 17.96 2.98
N LEU A 87 -8.63 17.65 3.46
CA LEU A 87 -7.90 18.47 4.43
C LEU A 87 -7.51 19.85 3.87
N LYS A 88 -7.27 19.97 2.56
CA LYS A 88 -6.97 21.26 1.90
C LYS A 88 -8.24 22.09 1.63
N GLY A 89 -9.43 21.47 1.60
CA GLY A 89 -10.70 22.15 1.35
C GLY A 89 -10.87 22.74 -0.05
N ARG A 90 -10.02 22.35 -1.01
CA ARG A 90 -10.00 22.85 -2.40
C ARG A 90 -9.44 21.80 -3.36
N GLU A 91 -9.58 22.01 -4.67
CA GLU A 91 -8.86 21.22 -5.66
C GLU A 91 -7.33 21.30 -5.44
N LEU A 92 -6.65 20.18 -5.68
CA LEU A 92 -5.20 20.06 -5.55
C LEU A 92 -4.50 20.62 -6.78
N THR A 93 -3.41 21.34 -6.55
CA THR A 93 -2.47 21.67 -7.64
C THR A 93 -1.83 20.40 -8.20
N GLN A 94 -1.21 20.47 -9.38
CA GLN A 94 -0.62 19.28 -10.01
C GLN A 94 0.55 18.69 -9.18
N ASP A 95 1.33 19.53 -8.50
CA ASP A 95 2.39 19.08 -7.57
C ASP A 95 1.79 18.42 -6.32
N GLU A 96 0.78 19.02 -5.69
CA GLU A 96 0.08 18.42 -4.55
C GLU A 96 -0.62 17.11 -4.92
N TYR A 97 -1.25 17.02 -6.10
CA TYR A 97 -1.84 15.78 -6.58
C TYR A 97 -0.76 14.72 -6.82
N PHE A 98 0.34 15.06 -7.50
CA PHE A 98 1.39 14.08 -7.79
C PHE A 98 2.09 13.59 -6.52
N LYS A 99 2.41 14.48 -5.57
CA LYS A 99 2.94 14.10 -4.25
C LYS A 99 1.96 13.22 -3.47
N ALA A 100 0.67 13.59 -3.41
CA ALA A 100 -0.33 12.75 -2.75
C ALA A 100 -0.48 11.38 -3.47
N ALA A 101 -0.35 11.34 -4.79
CA ALA A 101 -0.36 10.11 -5.57
C ALA A 101 0.91 9.26 -5.35
N VAL A 102 2.10 9.85 -5.22
CA VAL A 102 3.33 9.13 -4.82
C VAL A 102 3.16 8.54 -3.43
N LEU A 103 2.63 9.27 -2.44
CA LEU A 103 2.31 8.71 -1.13
C LEU A 103 1.26 7.59 -1.23
N GLY A 104 0.27 7.74 -2.10
CA GLY A 104 -0.72 6.70 -2.39
C GLY A 104 -0.11 5.44 -3.01
N TRP A 105 0.82 5.57 -3.95
CA TRP A 105 1.52 4.40 -4.53
C TRP A 105 2.50 3.78 -3.55
N CYS A 106 3.22 4.59 -2.76
CA CYS A 106 4.01 4.15 -1.61
C CYS A 106 3.18 3.33 -0.60
N VAL A 107 1.91 3.67 -0.39
CA VAL A 107 0.93 2.83 0.31
C VAL A 107 0.64 1.56 -0.49
N GLU A 108 0.28 1.63 -1.78
CA GLU A 108 0.03 0.44 -2.64
C GLU A 108 1.26 -0.49 -2.85
N PHE A 109 2.44 -0.17 -2.29
CA PHE A 109 3.59 -1.07 -2.20
C PHE A 109 3.63 -1.98 -0.93
N VAL A 110 2.74 -1.91 0.08
CA VAL A 110 3.04 -2.34 1.50
C VAL A 110 2.13 -3.45 2.19
N ARG A 111 1.35 -4.29 1.47
CA ARG A 111 0.38 -5.41 1.88
C ARG A 111 0.63 -6.60 0.88
N VAL A 112 0.13 -7.85 0.95
CA VAL A 112 -1.10 -8.44 1.48
C VAL A 112 -0.92 -9.87 2.02
N SER A 113 -1.71 -10.16 3.05
CA SER A 113 -2.09 -11.50 3.53
C SER A 113 -2.90 -12.31 2.51
N SER A 114 -2.78 -13.63 2.61
CA SER A 114 -3.52 -14.69 1.91
C SER A 114 -5.03 -14.73 2.26
N LEU A 115 -5.94 -15.48 1.61
CA LEU A 115 -5.84 -16.75 0.82
C LEU A 115 -6.50 -16.72 -0.59
N VAL A 116 -6.58 -17.91 -1.21
CA VAL A 116 -6.83 -18.35 -2.61
C VAL A 116 -8.36 -18.56 -2.88
N ASP A 117 -8.99 -18.52 -4.09
CA ASP A 117 -8.59 -18.74 -5.51
C ASP A 117 -9.41 -17.96 -6.59
N SER A 118 -8.88 -17.88 -7.83
CA SER A 118 -9.64 -17.96 -9.10
C SER A 118 -10.95 -17.16 -9.33
N TYR A 119 -10.81 -15.88 -9.74
CA TYR A 119 -11.66 -15.11 -10.69
C TYR A 119 -13.21 -14.99 -10.48
N PRO A 120 -13.85 -13.79 -10.62
CA PRO A 120 -13.32 -12.51 -11.12
C PRO A 120 -13.62 -11.25 -10.26
N ALA A 121 -12.56 -10.73 -9.65
CA ALA A 121 -12.23 -9.29 -9.62
C ALA A 121 -13.02 -8.28 -8.74
N ASP A 122 -13.97 -8.65 -7.88
CA ASP A 122 -14.81 -7.67 -7.18
C ASP A 122 -14.72 -7.53 -5.63
N ALA A 123 -14.01 -8.37 -4.86
CA ALA A 123 -13.60 -8.00 -3.48
C ALA A 123 -12.14 -7.50 -3.34
N ALA A 124 -11.18 -8.07 -4.09
CA ALA A 124 -9.73 -7.87 -3.93
C ALA A 124 -9.26 -6.43 -3.61
N GLN A 125 -8.67 -6.25 -2.43
CA GLN A 125 -8.08 -5.01 -1.96
C GLN A 125 -6.54 -5.08 -1.95
N LEU A 126 -5.90 -4.10 -2.58
CA LEU A 126 -4.48 -4.09 -2.92
C LEU A 126 -3.57 -3.59 -1.80
N GLN A 127 -2.33 -4.13 -1.80
CA GLN A 127 -1.03 -3.45 -2.04
C GLN A 127 -0.02 -4.55 -2.56
N ALA A 128 1.32 -4.37 -2.56
CA ALA A 128 2.28 -5.26 -3.30
C ALA A 128 3.41 -6.04 -2.55
N TYR A 129 4.16 -5.50 -1.57
CA TYR A 129 5.36 -6.16 -1.01
C TYR A 129 5.04 -7.47 -0.29
N PHE A 130 4.28 -7.41 0.79
CA PHE A 130 4.05 -8.57 1.66
C PHE A 130 3.39 -9.71 0.88
N LEU A 131 2.61 -9.43 -0.19
CA LEU A 131 2.05 -10.47 -1.06
C LEU A 131 3.07 -11.50 -1.50
N VAL A 132 4.24 -11.04 -1.92
CA VAL A 132 5.24 -11.91 -2.56
C VAL A 132 5.93 -12.81 -1.52
N ALA A 133 5.97 -12.38 -0.25
CA ALA A 133 6.47 -13.17 0.86
C ALA A 133 5.36 -14.06 1.48
N ASP A 134 4.16 -13.54 1.62
CA ASP A 134 2.99 -14.19 2.23
C ASP A 134 2.40 -15.28 1.34
N ASP A 135 2.24 -15.02 0.02
CA ASP A 135 1.86 -16.05 -0.95
C ASP A 135 2.84 -17.25 -0.89
N LEU A 136 4.11 -17.01 -0.56
CA LEU A 136 5.15 -18.03 -0.43
C LEU A 136 5.14 -18.73 0.95
N MET A 137 4.83 -18.03 2.03
CA MET A 137 4.71 -18.60 3.39
C MET A 137 3.48 -19.51 3.48
N ASP A 138 2.32 -19.02 3.01
CA ASP A 138 1.03 -19.70 3.09
C ASP A 138 0.76 -20.58 1.86
N SER A 139 1.79 -20.83 1.04
CA SER A 139 1.76 -21.67 -0.16
C SER A 139 0.63 -21.36 -1.15
N SER A 140 0.18 -20.10 -1.25
CA SER A 140 -0.97 -19.68 -2.07
C SER A 140 -0.82 -20.02 -3.56
N VAL A 141 -1.93 -20.37 -4.23
CA VAL A 141 -1.95 -20.79 -5.64
C VAL A 141 -2.11 -19.62 -6.60
N THR A 142 -3.13 -18.79 -6.37
CA THR A 142 -3.45 -17.63 -7.20
C THR A 142 -3.73 -16.37 -6.39
N ARG A 143 -3.53 -15.22 -7.03
CA ARG A 143 -3.71 -13.89 -6.48
C ARG A 143 -4.24 -12.97 -7.58
N ARG A 144 -5.35 -12.25 -7.32
CA ARG A 144 -5.99 -11.33 -8.29
C ARG A 144 -6.39 -12.01 -9.62
N GLY A 145 -6.64 -13.32 -9.61
CA GLY A 145 -6.92 -14.13 -10.81
C GLY A 145 -5.69 -14.58 -11.60
N GLN A 146 -4.47 -14.29 -11.16
CA GLN A 146 -3.22 -14.75 -11.81
C GLN A 146 -2.45 -15.66 -10.84
N PRO A 147 -1.51 -16.51 -11.30
CA PRO A 147 -0.65 -17.27 -10.39
C PRO A 147 0.11 -16.35 -9.42
N CYS A 148 0.28 -16.76 -8.17
CA CYS A 148 1.13 -16.06 -7.22
C CYS A 148 2.55 -15.89 -7.79
N TRP A 149 3.23 -14.76 -7.54
CA TRP A 149 4.47 -14.41 -8.27
C TRP A 149 5.54 -15.50 -8.21
N TYR A 150 5.72 -16.14 -7.06
CA TYR A 150 6.67 -17.24 -6.87
C TYR A 150 6.35 -18.51 -7.70
N ARG A 151 5.08 -18.71 -8.09
CA ARG A 151 4.62 -19.81 -8.96
C ARG A 151 4.72 -19.50 -10.45
N VAL A 152 5.01 -18.26 -10.83
CA VAL A 152 5.24 -17.91 -12.24
C VAL A 152 6.52 -18.57 -12.73
N GLU A 153 6.51 -19.10 -13.95
CA GLU A 153 7.68 -19.73 -14.56
C GLU A 153 8.91 -18.81 -14.51
N SER A 154 10.06 -19.43 -14.23
CA SER A 154 11.37 -18.85 -13.93
C SER A 154 11.52 -17.94 -12.70
N VAL A 155 10.45 -17.68 -11.91
CA VAL A 155 10.55 -16.88 -10.67
C VAL A 155 10.99 -17.71 -9.48
N GLY A 156 10.14 -18.62 -8.98
CA GLY A 156 10.43 -19.40 -7.77
C GLY A 156 10.86 -18.51 -6.59
N ASN A 157 11.94 -18.89 -5.90
CA ASN A 157 12.45 -18.16 -4.73
C ASN A 157 13.03 -16.77 -5.04
N ILE A 158 13.18 -16.36 -6.31
CA ILE A 158 13.55 -14.97 -6.66
C ILE A 158 12.49 -13.99 -6.14
N ALA A 159 11.24 -14.45 -6.01
CA ALA A 159 10.14 -13.78 -5.33
C ALA A 159 10.55 -13.12 -3.99
N ILE A 160 11.36 -13.80 -3.17
CA ILE A 160 11.80 -13.29 -1.86
C ILE A 160 12.56 -11.95 -1.99
N ASN A 161 13.47 -11.87 -2.97
CA ASN A 161 14.20 -10.64 -3.28
C ASN A 161 13.32 -9.62 -4.01
N ASP A 162 12.46 -10.07 -4.92
CA ASP A 162 11.48 -9.21 -5.60
C ASP A 162 10.54 -8.50 -4.61
N GLY A 163 10.16 -9.15 -3.51
CA GLY A 163 9.46 -8.54 -2.38
C GLY A 163 10.30 -7.45 -1.71
N MET A 164 11.52 -7.77 -1.27
CA MET A 164 12.44 -6.77 -0.67
C MET A 164 12.71 -5.57 -1.60
N MET A 165 12.69 -5.76 -2.92
CA MET A 165 12.79 -4.68 -3.90
C MET A 165 11.55 -3.77 -3.92
N LEU A 166 10.34 -4.32 -3.75
CA LEU A 166 9.10 -3.56 -3.59
C LEU A 166 9.06 -2.80 -2.25
N GLN A 167 9.60 -3.37 -1.17
CA GLN A 167 9.79 -2.66 0.10
C GLN A 167 10.84 -1.55 -0.02
N SER A 168 11.92 -1.77 -0.78
CA SER A 168 13.02 -0.80 -0.91
C SER A 168 12.66 0.39 -1.79
N CYS A 169 11.80 0.21 -2.80
CA CYS A 169 11.45 1.28 -3.74
C CYS A 169 10.59 2.38 -3.11
N LEU A 170 9.84 2.06 -2.05
CA LEU A 170 9.20 3.02 -1.14
C LEU A 170 10.19 4.12 -0.71
N PHE A 171 11.31 3.73 -0.09
CA PHE A 171 12.28 4.69 0.45
C PHE A 171 12.99 5.48 -0.65
N THR A 172 13.18 4.89 -1.84
CA THR A 172 13.66 5.59 -3.04
C THR A 172 12.70 6.70 -3.47
N LEU A 173 11.38 6.42 -3.53
CA LEU A 173 10.37 7.42 -3.89
C LEU A 173 10.22 8.52 -2.83
N ILE A 174 10.16 8.14 -1.55
CA ILE A 174 10.07 9.10 -0.44
C ILE A 174 11.29 10.04 -0.42
N LYS A 175 12.50 9.49 -0.62
CA LYS A 175 13.76 10.27 -0.74
C LYS A 175 13.82 11.14 -2.00
N LYS A 176 13.18 10.75 -3.10
CA LYS A 176 13.18 11.51 -4.36
C LYS A 176 12.22 12.71 -4.30
N HIS A 177 11.00 12.49 -3.80
CA HIS A 177 9.91 13.48 -3.87
C HIS A 177 9.74 14.34 -2.61
N PHE A 178 10.19 13.87 -1.44
CA PHE A 178 9.90 14.53 -0.15
C PHE A 178 11.12 14.98 0.64
N ARG A 179 12.37 14.72 0.20
CA ARG A 179 13.58 15.01 0.98
C ARG A 179 13.78 16.49 1.37
N THR A 180 13.14 17.42 0.66
CA THR A 180 13.14 18.86 0.96
C THR A 180 11.92 19.34 1.73
N GLU A 181 10.93 18.47 1.95
CA GLU A 181 9.68 18.79 2.65
C GLU A 181 9.88 18.69 4.17
N PRO A 182 9.29 19.59 4.99
CA PRO A 182 9.53 19.60 6.43
C PRO A 182 9.01 18.36 7.17
N TYR A 183 8.10 17.60 6.54
CA TYR A 183 7.53 16.36 7.08
C TYR A 183 8.30 15.10 6.63
N TYR A 184 9.43 15.23 5.91
CA TYR A 184 10.21 14.10 5.37
C TYR A 184 10.53 13.01 6.41
N VAL A 185 11.05 13.41 7.57
CA VAL A 185 11.45 12.46 8.63
C VAL A 185 10.23 11.73 9.17
N HIS A 186 9.13 12.45 9.42
CA HIS A 186 7.88 11.86 9.89
C HIS A 186 7.23 10.90 8.89
N LEU A 187 7.46 11.05 7.57
CA LEU A 187 7.07 10.03 6.60
C LEU A 187 7.89 8.76 6.78
N LEU A 188 9.21 8.87 6.90
CA LEU A 188 10.10 7.71 7.11
C LEU A 188 9.78 6.99 8.42
N GLU A 189 9.65 7.72 9.52
CA GLU A 189 9.25 7.22 10.83
C GLU A 189 7.92 6.47 10.72
N LEU A 190 6.87 7.11 10.18
CA LEU A 190 5.55 6.51 10.02
C LEU A 190 5.57 5.23 9.17
N TYR A 191 6.32 5.19 8.06
CA TYR A 191 6.45 3.98 7.24
C TYR A 191 7.17 2.86 8.00
N HIS A 192 8.29 3.13 8.68
CA HIS A 192 9.01 2.12 9.45
C HIS A 192 8.17 1.58 10.62
N ASP A 193 7.55 2.47 11.39
CA ASP A 193 6.69 2.13 12.55
C ASP A 193 5.53 1.21 12.14
N ILE A 194 4.90 1.53 11.00
CA ILE A 194 3.72 0.82 10.51
C ILE A 194 4.11 -0.50 9.83
N THR A 195 5.24 -0.54 9.11
CA THR A 195 5.82 -1.78 8.56
C THR A 195 6.12 -2.76 9.70
N TYR A 196 6.83 -2.31 10.74
CA TYR A 196 7.17 -3.16 11.89
C TYR A 196 5.93 -3.62 12.69
N LYS A 197 4.91 -2.76 12.83
CA LYS A 197 3.60 -3.15 13.39
C LYS A 197 2.91 -4.24 12.56
N THR A 198 3.06 -4.21 11.24
CA THR A 198 2.51 -5.23 10.32
C THR A 198 3.28 -6.54 10.43
N GLU A 199 4.61 -6.47 10.47
CA GLU A 199 5.50 -7.63 10.67
C GLU A 199 5.24 -8.33 12.01
N MET A 200 5.04 -7.57 13.09
CA MET A 200 4.61 -8.13 14.39
C MET A 200 3.24 -8.80 14.31
N GLY A 201 2.28 -8.22 13.59
CA GLY A 201 0.96 -8.83 13.36
C GLY A 201 1.03 -10.15 12.60
N GLN A 202 1.80 -10.19 11.51
CA GLN A 202 2.05 -11.40 10.72
C GLN A 202 2.75 -12.49 11.55
N LEU A 203 3.73 -12.12 12.39
CA LEU A 203 4.42 -13.06 13.27
C LEU A 203 3.46 -13.73 14.25
N VAL A 204 2.56 -12.97 14.89
CA VAL A 204 1.56 -13.52 15.82
C VAL A 204 0.60 -14.46 15.11
N ASP A 205 0.15 -14.09 13.91
CA ASP A 205 -0.74 -14.89 13.08
C ASP A 205 -0.15 -16.27 12.72
N LEU A 206 1.05 -16.29 12.11
CA LEU A 206 1.72 -17.52 11.67
C LEU A 206 2.03 -18.51 12.82
N ILE A 207 2.41 -18.02 14.01
CA ILE A 207 2.66 -18.90 15.18
C ILE A 207 1.37 -19.38 15.87
N THR A 208 0.22 -18.79 15.52
CA THR A 208 -1.08 -19.16 16.08
C THR A 208 -1.62 -20.40 15.42
N ALA A 209 -1.65 -20.44 14.08
CA ALA A 209 -2.20 -21.54 13.28
C ALA A 209 -1.15 -22.25 12.39
N PRO A 210 -0.09 -22.87 12.96
CA PRO A 210 0.88 -23.61 12.17
C PRO A 210 0.23 -24.87 11.56
N GLU A 211 0.42 -25.06 10.25
CA GLU A 211 -0.25 -26.12 9.45
C GLU A 211 -0.10 -27.52 10.07
N ASP A 212 1.12 -27.89 10.49
CA ASP A 212 1.45 -29.19 11.09
C ASP A 212 0.77 -29.45 12.46
N LYS A 213 0.24 -28.42 13.14
CA LYS A 213 -0.25 -28.54 14.52
C LYS A 213 -1.38 -27.57 14.86
N VAL A 214 -2.60 -27.97 14.48
CA VAL A 214 -3.85 -27.34 14.93
C VAL A 214 -3.96 -27.35 16.46
N ASP A 215 -4.08 -26.17 17.06
CA ASP A 215 -4.26 -25.96 18.50
C ASP A 215 -5.31 -24.87 18.75
N LEU A 216 -6.58 -25.27 18.76
CA LEU A 216 -7.74 -24.38 18.92
C LEU A 216 -7.76 -23.69 20.30
N SER A 217 -6.95 -24.12 21.27
CA SER A 217 -6.90 -23.46 22.60
C SER A 217 -6.27 -22.07 22.55
N LYS A 218 -5.53 -21.76 21.47
CA LYS A 218 -4.98 -20.42 21.19
C LYS A 218 -6.01 -19.44 20.62
N PHE A 219 -7.15 -19.93 20.12
CA PHE A 219 -8.08 -19.09 19.36
C PHE A 219 -9.04 -18.37 20.33
N SER A 220 -8.88 -17.05 20.47
CA SER A 220 -9.76 -16.19 21.27
C SER A 220 -10.04 -14.87 20.56
N LEU A 221 -11.10 -14.17 20.98
CA LEU A 221 -11.47 -12.86 20.41
C LEU A 221 -10.37 -11.81 20.67
N ASP A 222 -9.77 -11.79 21.85
CA ASP A 222 -8.67 -10.86 22.18
C ASP A 222 -7.44 -11.10 21.30
N HIS A 223 -7.16 -12.37 20.97
CA HIS A 223 -6.03 -12.77 20.15
C HIS A 223 -6.27 -12.49 18.66
N HIS A 224 -7.49 -12.75 18.16
CA HIS A 224 -7.95 -12.33 16.83
C HIS A 224 -7.89 -10.80 16.68
N SER A 225 -8.49 -10.04 17.59
CA SER A 225 -8.44 -8.58 17.63
C SER A 225 -6.99 -8.05 17.60
N THR A 226 -6.09 -8.69 18.36
CA THR A 226 -4.66 -8.37 18.35
C THR A 226 -4.03 -8.61 16.97
N ILE A 227 -4.23 -9.79 16.37
CA ILE A 227 -3.76 -10.10 15.01
C ILE A 227 -4.29 -9.05 14.03
N VAL A 228 -5.61 -8.87 13.96
CA VAL A 228 -6.28 -7.97 13.00
C VAL A 228 -5.81 -6.52 13.12
N LYS A 229 -5.66 -6.02 14.35
CA LYS A 229 -5.18 -4.65 14.63
C LYS A 229 -3.80 -4.40 14.03
N TYR A 230 -2.87 -5.34 14.20
CA TYR A 230 -1.49 -5.22 13.76
C TYR A 230 -1.28 -5.67 12.29
N LYS A 231 -1.81 -6.83 11.89
CA LYS A 231 -1.72 -7.45 10.53
C LYS A 231 -2.59 -6.76 9.47
N THR A 232 -3.65 -6.02 9.85
CA THR A 232 -4.53 -5.32 8.89
C THR A 232 -4.73 -3.83 9.20
N ALA A 233 -5.19 -3.46 10.39
CA ALA A 233 -5.82 -2.14 10.60
C ALA A 233 -4.85 -0.95 10.43
N PHE A 234 -3.64 -1.03 11.02
CA PHE A 234 -2.68 0.08 11.06
C PHE A 234 -2.31 0.65 9.68
N TYR A 235 -1.83 -0.16 8.74
CA TYR A 235 -1.47 0.35 7.41
C TYR A 235 -2.66 0.42 6.43
N SER A 236 -3.78 -0.27 6.72
CA SER A 236 -4.94 -0.27 5.82
C SER A 236 -5.80 0.98 5.97
N PHE A 237 -5.96 1.47 7.20
CA PHE A 237 -6.89 2.57 7.51
C PHE A 237 -6.16 3.77 8.11
N TYR A 238 -5.26 3.57 9.08
CA TYR A 238 -4.55 4.69 9.71
C TYR A 238 -3.45 5.29 8.82
N LEU A 239 -2.54 4.47 8.24
CA LEU A 239 -1.43 4.97 7.42
C LEU A 239 -1.85 5.92 6.27
N PRO A 240 -2.86 5.62 5.43
CA PRO A 240 -3.23 6.52 4.32
C PRO A 240 -3.67 7.91 4.80
N VAL A 241 -4.43 7.95 5.90
CA VAL A 241 -4.89 9.19 6.53
C VAL A 241 -3.75 9.92 7.22
N ALA A 242 -2.90 9.21 7.97
CA ALA A 242 -1.74 9.78 8.65
C ALA A 242 -0.73 10.39 7.66
N LEU A 243 -0.48 9.75 6.51
CA LEU A 243 0.36 10.32 5.44
C LEU A 243 -0.23 11.61 4.88
N ALA A 244 -1.54 11.64 4.63
CA ALA A 244 -2.24 12.84 4.18
C ALA A 244 -2.19 13.96 5.24
N MET A 245 -2.33 13.64 6.52
CA MET A 245 -2.19 14.58 7.64
C MET A 245 -0.78 15.18 7.72
N ARG A 246 0.28 14.35 7.59
CA ARG A 246 1.68 14.83 7.54
C ARG A 246 1.91 15.76 6.36
N MET A 247 1.44 15.39 5.17
CA MET A 247 1.53 16.23 3.96
C MET A 247 0.72 17.53 4.06
N CYS A 248 -0.35 17.55 4.85
CA CYS A 248 -1.14 18.75 5.16
C CYS A 248 -0.60 19.57 6.34
N LEU A 249 0.55 19.19 6.92
CA LEU A 249 1.17 19.83 8.08
C LEU A 249 0.26 19.85 9.34
N VAL A 250 -0.58 18.83 9.52
CA VAL A 250 -1.39 18.69 10.73
C VAL A 250 -0.44 18.50 11.94
N PRO A 251 -0.48 19.39 12.95
CA PRO A 251 0.45 19.34 14.07
C PRO A 251 0.11 18.21 15.05
N GLU A 252 1.14 17.65 15.69
CA GLU A 252 0.98 16.83 16.89
C GLU A 252 0.67 17.70 18.11
N VAL A 253 -0.04 17.15 19.10
CA VAL A 253 -0.30 17.80 20.38
C VAL A 253 0.54 17.14 21.48
N ALA A 254 1.68 17.75 21.82
CA ALA A 254 2.64 17.21 22.78
C ALA A 254 2.10 17.04 24.23
N ASN A 255 0.95 17.64 24.57
CA ASN A 255 0.22 17.41 25.81
C ASN A 255 -1.28 17.37 25.49
N PRO A 256 -1.82 16.24 25.02
CA PRO A 256 -3.22 16.16 24.59
C PRO A 256 -4.16 16.19 25.79
N THR A 257 -5.33 16.80 25.60
CA THR A 257 -6.39 16.89 26.62
C THR A 257 -7.75 16.57 25.98
N PRO A 258 -8.80 16.23 26.76
CA PRO A 258 -10.14 16.01 26.20
C PRO A 258 -10.73 17.22 25.43
N ALA A 259 -10.21 18.44 25.68
CA ALA A 259 -10.61 19.66 24.97
C ALA A 259 -9.69 20.02 23.78
N ASN A 260 -8.54 19.36 23.66
CA ASN A 260 -7.58 19.50 22.57
C ASN A 260 -6.82 18.17 22.41
N PRO A 261 -7.47 17.14 21.81
CA PRO A 261 -6.86 15.83 21.61
C PRO A 261 -5.75 15.90 20.56
N ASP A 262 -4.82 14.95 20.60
CA ASP A 262 -3.89 14.78 19.49
C ASP A 262 -4.65 14.25 18.26
N PRO A 263 -4.53 14.90 17.08
CA PRO A 263 -5.31 14.50 15.92
C PRO A 263 -4.88 13.15 15.33
N TYR A 264 -3.63 12.70 15.55
CA TYR A 264 -3.17 11.38 15.09
C TYR A 264 -3.72 10.26 16.00
N GLN A 265 -3.79 10.49 17.31
CA GLN A 265 -4.50 9.59 18.23
C GLN A 265 -5.99 9.52 17.89
N LEU A 266 -6.66 10.66 17.68
CA LEU A 266 -8.07 10.70 17.29
C LEU A 266 -8.31 9.96 15.94
N ALA A 267 -7.37 10.05 15.00
CA ALA A 267 -7.42 9.26 13.78
C ALA A 267 -7.27 7.76 14.06
N MET A 268 -6.35 7.32 14.92
CA MET A 268 -6.22 5.91 15.33
C MET A 268 -7.48 5.38 16.01
N ASP A 269 -8.07 6.15 16.93
CA ASP A 269 -9.27 5.76 17.69
C ASP A 269 -10.49 5.49 16.80
N ILE A 270 -10.55 6.13 15.62
CA ILE A 270 -11.60 5.91 14.61
C ILE A 270 -11.20 4.82 13.60
N LEU A 271 -9.96 4.84 13.12
CA LEU A 271 -9.53 4.04 11.97
C LEU A 271 -9.12 2.61 12.34
N ILE A 272 -8.69 2.37 13.58
CA ILE A 272 -8.35 1.01 14.03
C ILE A 272 -9.60 0.13 14.22
N PRO A 273 -10.68 0.56 14.91
CA PRO A 273 -11.92 -0.23 14.98
C PRO A 273 -12.60 -0.42 13.62
N LEU A 274 -12.45 0.55 12.70
CA LEU A 274 -12.93 0.39 11.31
C LEU A 274 -12.14 -0.68 10.55
N GLY A 275 -10.82 -0.76 10.78
CA GLY A 275 -9.97 -1.83 10.24
C GLY A 275 -10.24 -3.20 10.86
N GLU A 276 -10.66 -3.24 12.12
CA GLU A 276 -11.10 -4.46 12.81
C GLU A 276 -12.42 -4.98 12.23
N TYR A 277 -13.43 -4.13 12.12
CA TYR A 277 -14.69 -4.43 11.43
C TYR A 277 -14.45 -4.91 9.99
N PHE A 278 -13.52 -4.28 9.27
CA PHE A 278 -13.19 -4.66 7.89
C PHE A 278 -12.61 -6.08 7.80
N GLN A 279 -11.71 -6.49 8.70
CA GLN A 279 -11.16 -7.85 8.66
C GLN A 279 -12.20 -8.89 9.11
N VAL A 280 -13.02 -8.60 10.12
CA VAL A 280 -14.17 -9.46 10.49
C VAL A 280 -15.12 -9.67 9.30
N GLN A 281 -15.29 -8.65 8.43
CA GLN A 281 -16.03 -8.79 7.18
C GLN A 281 -15.30 -9.65 6.14
N ASP A 282 -13.99 -9.49 5.97
CA ASP A 282 -13.16 -10.28 5.04
C ASP A 282 -13.08 -11.76 5.44
N ASP A 283 -13.00 -12.05 6.74
CA ASP A 283 -13.02 -13.40 7.33
C ASP A 283 -14.40 -14.05 7.18
N TYR A 284 -15.49 -13.29 7.36
CA TYR A 284 -16.85 -13.78 7.09
C TYR A 284 -17.08 -14.05 5.60
N LEU A 285 -16.54 -13.21 4.72
CA LEU A 285 -16.62 -13.41 3.27
C LEU A 285 -15.80 -14.63 2.82
N ASP A 286 -14.64 -14.88 3.42
CA ASP A 286 -13.82 -16.09 3.19
C ASP A 286 -14.61 -17.39 3.44
N TYR A 287 -15.44 -17.40 4.49
CA TYR A 287 -16.27 -18.56 4.86
C TYR A 287 -17.63 -18.64 4.13
N ALA A 288 -18.29 -17.51 3.87
CA ALA A 288 -19.71 -17.47 3.50
C ALA A 288 -20.04 -16.68 2.21
N GLY A 289 -19.07 -16.01 1.59
CA GLY A 289 -19.23 -15.46 0.24
C GLY A 289 -19.20 -16.58 -0.82
N THR A 290 -19.71 -16.30 -2.02
CA THR A 290 -19.44 -17.18 -3.18
C THR A 290 -18.18 -16.68 -3.92
N PRO A 291 -17.42 -17.54 -4.61
CA PRO A 291 -16.20 -17.10 -5.33
C PRO A 291 -16.46 -15.95 -6.31
N GLU A 292 -17.66 -15.87 -6.89
CA GLU A 292 -18.12 -14.80 -7.79
C GLU A 292 -18.44 -13.47 -7.10
N GLN A 293 -18.35 -13.40 -5.75
CA GLN A 293 -18.55 -12.19 -4.94
C GLN A 293 -17.28 -11.71 -4.24
N ILE A 294 -16.33 -12.64 -4.01
CA ILE A 294 -15.07 -12.35 -3.32
C ILE A 294 -13.91 -12.24 -4.32
N GLY A 295 -13.93 -13.01 -5.42
CA GLY A 295 -12.80 -13.14 -6.33
C GLY A 295 -11.58 -13.83 -5.69
N LYS A 296 -11.84 -14.58 -4.62
CA LYS A 296 -11.09 -15.66 -3.97
C LYS A 296 -12.10 -16.78 -3.68
#